data_AF-A0A2P5MGJ6-F1
#
_entry.id   AF-A0A2P5MGJ6-F1
#
_cell.length_a   1.000
_cell.length_b   1.000
_cell.length_c   1.000
_cell.angle_alpha   90.00
_cell.angle_beta   90.00
_cell.angle_gamma   90.00
#
_symmetry.space_group_name_H-M   'P 1'
#
loop_
_entity.id
_entity.type
_entity.pdbx_description
1 polymer ?
#
loop_
_entity_poly.entity_id
_entity_poly.type
_entity_poly.pdbx_seq_one_letter_code
_entity_poly.pdbx_strand_id
1 'polypeptide(L)'
;MISDTLKNRLTKDRPMTSITLRIPVDVVESMKTIAPYKGFSGYQALLKSYISEGLRRDEAQFTFSKEAKLIAALKKLGVPESVIEEAARDVA
;
A
#
# COMPACT_ATOMS: atom_id res chain seq x y z
N MET A 1 -10.22 6.47 -12.56
CA MET A 1 -10.23 7.52 -11.52
C MET A 1 -9.19 7.17 -10.47
N ILE A 2 -8.44 8.15 -9.94
CA ILE A 2 -7.53 7.93 -8.81
C ILE A 2 -8.40 7.57 -7.59
N SER A 3 -8.20 6.38 -7.01
CA SER A 3 -8.92 5.93 -5.81
C SER A 3 -8.81 6.99 -4.71
N ASP A 4 -9.89 7.25 -3.97
CA ASP A 4 -9.90 8.25 -2.89
C ASP A 4 -8.85 7.95 -1.81
N THR A 5 -8.44 6.68 -1.70
CA THR A 5 -7.30 6.26 -0.87
C THR A 5 -5.97 6.90 -1.29
N LEU A 6 -5.72 7.08 -2.59
CA LEU A 6 -4.52 7.74 -3.12
C LEU A 6 -4.60 9.26 -2.91
N LYS A 7 -5.79 9.86 -3.08
CA LYS A 7 -5.99 11.30 -2.81
C LYS A 7 -5.70 11.63 -1.34
N ASN A 8 -6.19 10.81 -0.42
CA ASN A 8 -5.93 10.97 1.03
C ASN A 8 -4.46 10.79 1.41
N ARG A 9 -3.66 10.10 0.58
CA ARG A 9 -2.21 9.92 0.82
C ARG A 9 -1.36 11.09 0.32
N LEU A 10 -1.89 11.88 -0.60
CA LEU A 10 -1.23 13.04 -1.20
C LEU A 10 -1.50 14.35 -0.44
N THR A 11 -2.35 14.31 0.58
CA THR A 11 -2.59 15.47 1.46
C THR A 11 -1.34 15.80 2.27
N LYS A 12 -0.90 17.05 2.17
CA LYS A 12 0.34 17.54 2.79
C LYS A 12 0.29 17.49 4.32
N ASP A 13 -0.84 17.89 4.89
CA ASP A 13 -1.04 18.00 6.35
C ASP A 13 -1.83 16.82 6.93
N ARG A 14 -1.46 15.61 6.53
CA ARG A 14 -2.10 14.40 7.05
C ARG A 14 -1.78 14.21 8.55
N PRO A 15 -2.75 13.77 9.37
CA PRO A 15 -2.51 13.49 10.78
C PRO A 15 -1.43 12.42 10.94
N MET A 16 -0.50 12.64 11.87
CA MET A 16 0.57 11.70 12.20
C MET A 16 0.36 11.16 13.61
N THR A 17 0.67 9.88 13.80
CA THR A 17 0.65 9.22 15.12
C THR A 17 2.06 8.75 15.46
N SER A 18 2.51 9.08 16.66
CA SER A 18 3.77 8.55 17.21
C SER A 18 3.57 7.11 17.63
N ILE A 19 4.46 6.22 17.16
CA ILE A 19 4.49 4.80 17.53
C ILE A 19 5.80 4.48 18.23
N THR A 20 5.72 3.71 19.32
CA THR A 20 6.89 3.21 20.06
C THR A 20 7.02 1.71 19.81
N LEU A 21 8.15 1.28 19.28
CA LEU A 21 8.44 -0.11 18.92
C LEU A 21 9.77 -0.53 19.53
N ARG A 22 9.84 -1.74 20.09
CA ARG A 22 11.10 -2.36 20.48
C ARG A 22 11.70 -3.05 19.26
N ILE A 23 12.96 -2.74 18.96
CA ILE A 23 13.71 -3.33 17.85
C ILE A 23 15.05 -3.82 18.40
N PRO A 24 15.53 -5.01 18.00
CA PRO A 24 16.86 -5.49 18.38
C PRO A 24 17.98 -4.51 18.01
N VAL A 25 19.01 -4.45 18.85
CA VAL A 25 20.10 -3.47 18.69
C VAL A 25 20.87 -3.70 17.39
N ASP A 26 21.18 -4.96 17.08
CA ASP A 26 21.86 -5.40 15.86
C ASP A 26 21.11 -5.00 14.58
N VAL A 27 19.78 -5.01 14.62
CA VAL A 27 18.93 -4.57 13.50
C VAL A 27 19.07 -3.06 13.31
N VAL A 28 19.04 -2.27 14.38
CA VAL A 28 19.23 -0.81 14.31
C VAL A 28 20.63 -0.47 13.79
N GLU A 29 21.66 -1.18 14.23
CA GLU A 29 23.02 -1.01 13.75
C GLU A 29 23.16 -1.34 12.26
N SER A 30 22.59 -2.48 11.83
CA SER A 30 22.54 -2.86 10.41
C SER A 30 21.86 -1.79 9.57
N MET A 31 20.76 -1.21 10.06
CA MET A 31 20.05 -0.14 9.35
C MET A 31 20.84 1.16 9.27
N LYS A 32 21.62 1.51 10.30
CA LYS A 32 22.53 2.67 10.27
C LYS A 32 23.60 2.49 9.20
N THR A 33 24.16 1.28 9.09
CA THR A 33 25.14 0.94 8.05
C THR A 33 24.52 0.99 6.65
N ILE A 34 23.30 0.48 6.47
CA ILE A 34 22.64 0.39 5.16
C ILE A 34 22.11 1.75 4.66
N ALA A 35 21.66 2.63 5.55
CA ALA A 35 20.99 3.88 5.18
C ALA A 35 21.80 4.75 4.18
N PRO A 36 23.10 5.03 4.40
CA PRO A 36 23.91 5.80 3.44
C PRO A 36 24.03 5.12 2.08
N TYR A 37 24.21 3.80 2.03
CA TYR A 37 24.31 3.05 0.76
C TYR A 37 23.02 3.13 -0.06
N LYS A 38 21.87 3.33 0.60
CA LYS A 38 20.57 3.53 -0.05
C LYS A 38 20.19 5.01 -0.23
N GLY A 39 21.12 5.94 0.02
CA GLY A 39 20.91 7.38 -0.16
C GLY A 39 20.02 8.04 0.91
N PHE A 40 19.80 7.39 2.05
CA PHE A 40 19.05 7.97 3.16
C PHE A 40 19.98 8.67 4.15
N SER A 41 19.52 9.81 4.69
CA SER A 41 20.24 10.58 5.71
C SER A 41 20.36 9.88 7.06
N GLY A 42 19.58 8.82 7.31
CA GLY A 42 19.66 8.04 8.54
C GLY A 42 18.69 6.85 8.58
N TYR A 43 18.86 6.00 9.59
CA TYR A 43 18.12 4.74 9.72
C TYR A 43 16.61 4.95 9.90
N GLN A 44 16.16 6.06 10.51
CA GLN A 44 14.73 6.35 10.68
C GLN A 44 14.04 6.62 9.33
N ALA A 45 14.72 7.29 8.40
CA ALA A 45 14.19 7.52 7.05
C ALA A 45 14.12 6.20 6.27
N LEU A 46 15.15 5.36 6.39
CA LEU A 46 15.16 4.02 5.82
C LEU A 46 14.03 3.14 6.38
N LEU A 47 13.79 3.16 7.70
CA LEU A 47 12.70 2.42 8.35
C LEU A 47 11.34 2.80 7.77
N LYS A 48 11.06 4.10 7.67
CA LYS A 48 9.81 4.62 7.10
C LYS A 48 9.64 4.17 5.64
N SER A 49 10.74 4.17 4.88
CA SER A 49 10.74 3.68 3.49
C SER A 49 10.38 2.21 3.40
N TYR A 50 11.01 1.35 4.21
CA TYR A 50 10.71 -0.10 4.23
C TYR A 50 9.27 -0.40 4.61
N ILE A 51 8.76 0.24 5.66
CA ILE A 51 7.35 0.08 6.06
C ILE A 51 6.43 0.51 4.91
N SER A 52 6.71 1.66 4.30
CA SER A 52 5.88 2.18 3.21
C SER A 52 5.92 1.28 1.97
N GLU A 53 7.07 0.73 1.62
CA GLU A 53 7.22 -0.17 0.47
C GLU A 53 6.52 -1.50 0.72
N GLY A 54 6.77 -2.13 1.88
CA GLY A 54 6.13 -3.39 2.27
C GLY A 54 4.62 -3.26 2.28
N LEU A 55 4.11 -2.21 2.93
CA LEU A 55 2.66 -1.98 2.99
C LEU A 55 2.06 -1.72 1.60
N ARG A 56 2.73 -0.96 0.72
CA ARG A 56 2.23 -0.77 -0.66
C ARG A 56 2.18 -2.07 -1.45
N ARG A 57 3.16 -2.95 -1.26
CA ARG A 57 3.19 -4.26 -1.91
C ARG A 57 2.01 -5.12 -1.44
N ASP A 58 1.80 -5.17 -0.12
CA ASP A 58 0.71 -5.91 0.49
C ASP A 58 -0.65 -5.34 0.08
N GLU A 59 -0.81 -4.02 0.09
CA GLU A 59 -2.03 -3.36 -0.40
C GLU A 59 -2.27 -3.66 -1.89
N ALA A 60 -1.24 -3.66 -2.73
CA ALA A 60 -1.39 -4.07 -4.13
C ALA A 60 -1.80 -5.55 -4.25
N GLN A 61 -1.39 -6.40 -3.31
CA GLN A 61 -1.70 -7.83 -3.33
C GLN A 61 -3.08 -8.19 -2.72
N PHE A 62 -3.47 -7.47 -1.66
CA PHE A 62 -4.63 -7.78 -0.82
C PHE A 62 -5.75 -6.73 -0.90
N THR A 63 -5.44 -5.48 -1.24
CA THR A 63 -6.41 -4.37 -1.37
C THR A 63 -6.84 -4.10 -2.82
N PHE A 64 -6.04 -4.46 -3.83
CA PHE A 64 -6.59 -4.71 -5.18
C PHE A 64 -7.45 -5.97 -5.09
N SER A 65 -8.73 -5.73 -4.89
CA SER A 65 -9.54 -6.51 -3.97
C SER A 65 -9.96 -7.89 -4.49
N LYS A 66 -10.52 -8.73 -3.62
CA LYS A 66 -11.22 -9.96 -4.03
C LYS A 66 -12.25 -9.64 -5.11
N GLU A 67 -12.91 -8.50 -5.02
CA GLU A 67 -13.86 -8.03 -6.03
C GLU A 67 -13.16 -7.70 -7.36
N ALA A 68 -11.99 -7.06 -7.37
CA ALA A 68 -11.21 -6.84 -8.60
C ALA A 68 -10.76 -8.17 -9.24
N LYS A 69 -10.33 -9.14 -8.42
CA LYS A 69 -9.98 -10.50 -8.86
C LYS A 69 -11.21 -11.27 -9.37
N LEU A 70 -12.37 -11.09 -8.72
CA LEU A 70 -13.65 -11.67 -9.11
C LEU A 70 -14.14 -11.07 -10.44
N ILE A 71 -14.12 -9.75 -10.58
CA ILE A 71 -14.47 -9.04 -11.81
C ILE A 71 -13.56 -9.51 -12.97
N ALA A 72 -12.25 -9.62 -12.73
CA ALA A 72 -11.32 -10.15 -13.72
C ALA A 72 -11.62 -11.62 -14.09
N ALA A 73 -11.98 -12.46 -13.12
CA ALA A 73 -12.38 -13.85 -13.35
C ALA A 73 -13.70 -13.95 -14.14
N LEU A 74 -14.70 -13.13 -13.83
CA LEU A 74 -15.98 -13.07 -14.53
C LEU A 74 -15.80 -12.62 -15.99
N LYS A 75 -14.99 -11.60 -16.24
CA LYS A 75 -14.62 -11.18 -17.61
C LYS A 75 -13.96 -12.31 -18.39
N LYS A 76 -13.06 -13.08 -17.76
CA LYS A 76 -12.40 -14.25 -18.38
C LYS A 76 -13.37 -15.39 -18.70
N LEU A 77 -14.46 -15.52 -17.94
CA LEU A 77 -15.55 -16.48 -18.20
C LEU A 77 -16.55 -16.00 -19.27
N GLY A 78 -16.34 -14.80 -19.84
CA GLY A 78 -17.18 -14.25 -20.90
C GLY A 78 -18.35 -13.41 -20.41
N VAL A 79 -18.38 -13.04 -19.12
CA VAL A 79 -19.41 -12.13 -18.61
C VAL A 79 -19.20 -10.74 -19.23
N PRO A 80 -20.20 -10.15 -19.90
CA PRO A 80 -20.09 -8.82 -20.51
C PRO A 80 -19.84 -7.73 -19.46
N GLU A 81 -19.02 -6.75 -19.81
CA GLU A 81 -18.68 -5.63 -18.92
C GLU A 81 -19.91 -4.81 -18.50
N SER A 82 -20.90 -4.66 -19.38
CA SER A 82 -22.16 -3.99 -19.08
C SER A 82 -22.92 -4.62 -17.91
N VAL A 83 -22.91 -5.95 -17.79
CA VAL A 83 -23.57 -6.68 -16.69
C VAL A 83 -22.83 -6.48 -15.38
N ILE A 84 -21.50 -6.42 -15.43
CA ILE A 84 -20.67 -6.18 -14.25
C ILE A 84 -20.86 -4.74 -13.73
N GLU A 85 -20.96 -3.76 -14.63
CA GLU A 85 -21.23 -2.37 -14.27
C GLU A 85 -22.66 -2.13 -13.78
N GLU A 86 -23.63 -2.88 -14.28
CA GLU A 86 -25.01 -2.89 -13.79
C GLU A 86 -25.07 -3.48 -12.38
N ALA A 87 -24.50 -4.68 -12.20
CA ALA A 87 -24.40 -5.31 -10.88
C ALA A 87 -23.65 -4.43 -9.87
N ALA A 88 -22.56 -3.76 -10.28
CA ALA A 88 -21.81 -2.86 -9.40
C ALA A 88 -22.61 -1.62 -8.96
N ARG A 89 -23.58 -1.16 -9.76
CA ARG A 89 -24.48 -0.05 -9.39
C ARG A 89 -25.53 -0.46 -8.37
N ASP A 90 -25.94 -1.73 -8.34
CA ASP A 90 -26.93 -2.24 -7.39
C ASP A 90 -26.39 -2.43 -5.97
N VAL A 91 -25.06 -2.56 -5.81
CA VAL A 91 -24.40 -2.78 -4.49
C VAL A 91 -23.69 -1.54 -3.94
N ALA A 92 -23.74 -0.41 -4.66
CA ALA A 92 -23.11 0.87 -4.28
C ALA A 92 -24.05 1.76 -3.46
#